data_AF-A0A2H9M204-F1
#
_entry.id   AF-A0A2H9M204-F1
#
_cell.length_a   1.000
_cell.length_b   1.000
_cell.length_c   1.000
_cell.angle_alpha   90.00
_cell.angle_beta   90.00
_cell.angle_gamma   90.00
#
_symmetry.space_group_name_H-M   'P 1'
#
loop_
_entity.id
_entity.type
_entity.pdbx_description
1 polymer ?
#
loop_
_entity_poly.entity_id
_entity_poly.type
_entity_poly.pdbx_seq_one_letter_code
_entity_poly.pdbx_strand_id
1 'polypeptide(L)'
;MKKIFAALLVIFLAGCTQTEYSLNDVCTSPEGASMKLLDAIQIAANSECADEGTLTQIYNCNNVTGTWWIDMSVIDAEGCSPACVVSVEDNSATVNWRCTGLIQ
;
A
#
# COMPACT_ATOMS: atom_id res chain seq x y z
N MET A 1 7.00 43.35 2.43
CA MET A 1 7.52 42.96 1.10
C MET A 1 6.96 41.59 0.76
N LYS A 2 6.12 41.53 -0.26
CA LYS A 2 5.29 40.38 -0.65
C LYS A 2 6.19 39.39 -1.41
N LYS A 3 6.52 38.24 -0.81
CA LYS A 3 7.26 37.18 -1.51
C LYS A 3 6.30 36.49 -2.47
N ILE A 4 6.42 36.84 -3.75
CA ILE A 4 5.69 36.23 -4.86
C ILE A 4 6.28 34.82 -5.02
N PHE A 5 5.53 33.79 -4.64
CA PHE A 5 5.81 32.44 -5.12
C PHE A 5 5.34 32.38 -6.56
N ALA A 6 6.31 32.27 -7.48
CA ALA A 6 6.05 32.10 -8.90
C ALA A 6 5.29 30.77 -9.08
N ALA A 7 4.00 30.87 -9.43
CA ALA A 7 3.25 29.75 -9.95
C ALA A 7 3.91 29.31 -11.26
N LEU A 8 4.63 28.19 -11.24
CA LEU A 8 5.06 27.51 -12.45
C LEU A 8 3.81 26.95 -13.11
N LEU A 9 3.34 27.68 -14.12
CA LEU A 9 2.24 27.31 -14.99
C LEU A 9 2.70 26.15 -15.88
N VAL A 10 2.53 24.92 -15.41
CA VAL A 10 2.80 23.73 -16.23
C VAL A 10 1.55 23.41 -17.05
N ILE A 11 1.58 23.76 -18.33
CA ILE A 11 0.55 23.39 -19.31
C ILE A 11 0.81 21.93 -19.70
N PHE A 12 0.05 20.99 -19.14
CA PHE A 12 0.02 19.60 -19.61
C PHE A 12 -1.05 19.43 -20.70
N LEU A 13 -0.59 19.24 -21.93
CA LEU A 13 -1.39 18.72 -23.04
C LEU A 13 -1.87 17.31 -22.67
N ALA A 14 -3.18 17.07 -22.77
CA ALA A 14 -3.90 15.78 -22.64
C ALA A 14 -3.02 14.58 -22.23
N GLY A 15 -2.74 14.46 -20.93
CA GLY A 15 -1.94 13.38 -20.34
C GLY A 15 -2.65 12.86 -19.10
N CYS A 16 -2.68 11.53 -18.95
CA CYS A 16 -3.37 10.80 -17.90
C CYS A 16 -3.24 11.47 -16.51
N THR A 17 -4.38 11.66 -15.86
CA THR A 17 -4.47 12.15 -14.48
C THR A 17 -3.62 11.25 -13.58
N GLN A 18 -2.52 11.76 -13.05
CA GLN A 18 -1.74 11.05 -12.03
C GLN A 18 -2.61 11.00 -10.76
N THR A 19 -2.97 9.79 -10.34
CA THR A 19 -3.75 9.58 -9.11
C THR A 19 -2.89 10.04 -7.93
N GLU A 20 -3.33 11.07 -7.20
CA GLU A 20 -2.64 11.52 -6.00
C GLU A 20 -2.78 10.43 -4.91
N TYR A 21 -1.69 9.70 -4.68
CA TYR A 21 -1.56 8.77 -3.56
C TYR A 21 -1.46 9.56 -2.25
N SER A 22 -2.26 9.23 -1.24
CA SER A 22 -2.24 9.89 0.07
C SER A 22 -1.60 8.99 1.13
N LEU A 23 -0.32 9.25 1.44
CA LEU A 23 0.40 8.60 2.55
C LEU A 23 -0.22 8.86 3.93
N ASN A 24 -1.17 9.79 4.00
CA ASN A 24 -1.89 10.14 5.22
C ASN A 24 -3.21 9.38 5.38
N ASP A 25 -3.55 8.47 4.47
CA ASP A 25 -4.72 7.62 4.61
C ASP A 25 -4.60 6.78 5.89
N VAL A 26 -5.74 6.58 6.57
CA VAL A 26 -5.81 5.89 7.86
C VAL A 26 -6.69 4.66 7.72
N CYS A 27 -6.19 3.52 8.20
CA CYS A 27 -6.98 2.31 8.38
C CYS A 27 -7.32 2.16 9.85
N THR A 28 -8.54 1.73 10.15
CA THR A 28 -9.04 1.56 11.50
C THR A 28 -9.52 0.13 11.68
N SER A 29 -9.20 -0.48 12.82
CA SER A 29 -9.70 -1.80 13.18
C SER A 29 -11.08 -1.73 13.84
N PRO A 30 -11.80 -2.85 13.92
CA PRO A 30 -13.04 -2.95 14.70
C PRO A 30 -12.85 -2.61 16.19
N GLU A 31 -11.66 -2.87 16.74
CA GLU A 31 -11.28 -2.63 18.13
C GLU A 31 -10.88 -1.17 18.40
N GLY A 32 -10.78 -0.35 17.35
CA GLY A 32 -10.51 1.09 17.42
C GLY A 32 -9.04 1.48 17.33
N ALA A 33 -8.14 0.54 17.07
CA ALA A 33 -6.77 0.85 16.68
C ALA A 33 -6.74 1.50 15.30
N SER A 34 -5.71 2.30 15.02
CA SER A 34 -5.58 2.99 13.73
C SER A 34 -4.14 3.11 13.29
N MET A 35 -3.89 3.02 11.99
CA MET A 35 -2.55 3.11 11.40
C MET A 35 -2.59 3.91 10.11
N LYS A 36 -1.63 4.83 9.93
CA LYS A 36 -1.46 5.51 8.65
C LYS A 36 -0.82 4.58 7.65
N LEU A 37 -1.15 4.78 6.38
CA LEU A 37 -0.57 4.05 5.27
C LEU A 37 0.95 4.15 5.21
N LEU A 38 1.53 5.31 5.53
CA LEU A 38 2.99 5.48 5.63
C LEU A 38 3.60 4.51 6.65
N ASP A 39 2.99 4.38 7.83
CA ASP A 39 3.48 3.50 8.88
C ASP A 39 3.37 2.03 8.45
N ALA A 40 2.27 1.67 7.77
CA ALA A 40 2.07 0.32 7.22
C ALA A 40 3.12 -0.03 6.16
N ILE A 41 3.45 0.89 5.25
CA ILE A 41 4.54 0.70 4.27
C ILE A 41 5.86 0.50 4.99
N GLN A 42 6.15 1.28 6.03
CA GLN A 42 7.40 1.14 6.77
C GLN A 42 7.49 -0.21 7.48
N ILE A 43 6.40 -0.70 8.06
CA ILE A 43 6.34 -2.04 8.67
C ILE A 43 6.57 -3.11 7.59
N ALA A 44 5.83 -3.04 6.48
CA ALA A 44 5.95 -3.99 5.38
C ALA A 44 7.39 -4.04 4.80
N ALA A 45 8.03 -2.88 4.62
CA ALA A 45 9.39 -2.78 4.09
C ALA A 45 10.48 -3.32 5.04
N ASN A 46 10.16 -3.49 6.34
CA ASN A 46 11.05 -4.05 7.36
C ASN A 46 10.60 -5.46 7.81
N SER A 47 9.82 -6.15 6.98
CA SER A 47 9.29 -7.49 7.26
C SER A 47 9.69 -8.49 6.17
N GLU A 48 9.30 -9.75 6.35
CA GLU A 48 9.47 -10.81 5.33
C GLU A 48 8.91 -10.43 3.95
N CYS A 49 7.93 -9.53 3.90
CA CYS A 49 7.39 -9.06 2.62
C CYS A 49 8.46 -8.44 1.71
N ALA A 50 9.47 -7.77 2.26
CA ALA A 50 10.55 -7.18 1.47
C ALA A 50 11.56 -8.22 0.96
N ASP A 51 11.62 -9.40 1.59
CA ASP A 51 12.47 -10.51 1.14
C ASP A 51 11.81 -11.26 -0.03
N GLU A 52 10.47 -11.35 -0.03
CA GLU A 52 9.69 -12.06 -1.05
C GLU A 52 9.46 -11.24 -2.32
N GLY A 53 9.41 -9.91 -2.24
CA GLY A 53 9.18 -9.07 -3.41
C GLY A 53 9.19 -7.57 -3.16
N THR A 54 8.78 -6.82 -4.18
CA THR A 54 8.73 -5.36 -4.13
C THR A 54 7.32 -4.89 -3.80
N LEU A 55 7.17 -4.09 -2.74
CA LEU A 55 5.92 -3.39 -2.41
C LEU A 55 5.54 -2.41 -3.53
N THR A 56 4.27 -2.41 -3.93
CA THR A 56 3.74 -1.50 -4.95
C THR A 56 3.03 -0.30 -4.31
N GLN A 57 2.51 0.60 -5.15
CA GLN A 57 1.65 1.72 -4.71
C GLN A 57 0.16 1.36 -4.70
N ILE A 58 -0.21 0.10 -4.95
CA ILE A 58 -1.59 -0.36 -4.87
C ILE A 58 -1.82 -0.89 -3.47
N TYR A 59 -2.83 -0.35 -2.79
CA TYR A 59 -3.13 -0.69 -1.41
C TYR A 59 -4.62 -0.60 -1.14
N ASN A 60 -5.07 -1.30 -0.12
CA ASN A 60 -6.41 -1.17 0.43
C ASN A 60 -6.41 -1.38 1.94
N CYS A 61 -7.20 -0.59 2.66
CA CYS A 61 -7.53 -0.90 4.04
C CYS A 61 -8.73 -1.85 4.07
N ASN A 62 -8.60 -2.94 4.82
CA ASN A 62 -9.72 -3.77 5.24
C ASN A 62 -10.08 -3.42 6.69
N ASN A 63 -11.03 -2.49 6.86
CA ASN A 63 -11.51 -2.07 8.18
C ASN A 63 -12.26 -3.18 8.94
N VAL A 64 -12.69 -4.26 8.27
CA VAL A 64 -13.38 -5.39 8.92
C VAL A 64 -12.40 -6.23 9.72
N THR A 65 -11.16 -6.34 9.25
CA THR A 65 -10.10 -7.11 9.93
C THR A 65 -9.01 -6.23 10.53
N GLY A 66 -9.09 -4.91 10.36
CA GLY A 66 -8.05 -3.99 10.79
C GLY A 66 -6.71 -4.27 10.12
N THR A 67 -6.70 -4.39 8.79
CA THR A 67 -5.46 -4.70 8.04
C THR A 67 -5.25 -3.78 6.85
N TRP A 68 -4.02 -3.32 6.66
CA TRP A 68 -3.56 -2.78 5.39
C TRP A 68 -3.12 -3.92 4.49
N TRP A 69 -3.55 -3.89 3.24
CA TRP A 69 -3.10 -4.78 2.18
C TRP A 69 -2.32 -3.92 1.19
N ILE A 70 -1.04 -4.23 1.00
CA ILE A 70 -0.15 -3.53 0.07
C ILE A 70 0.27 -4.56 -0.97
N ASP A 71 -0.17 -4.37 -2.21
CA ASP A 71 0.12 -5.32 -3.28
C ASP A 71 1.63 -5.42 -3.52
N MET A 72 2.07 -6.61 -3.87
CA MET A 72 3.48 -6.95 -4.10
C MET A 72 3.70 -7.39 -5.54
N SER A 73 4.87 -7.03 -6.07
CA SER A 73 5.40 -7.57 -7.31
C SER A 73 6.49 -8.60 -6.98
N VAL A 74 6.31 -9.83 -7.45
CA VAL A 74 7.21 -10.97 -7.23
C VAL A 74 7.55 -11.57 -8.59
N ILE A 75 8.82 -11.95 -8.78
CA ILE A 75 9.25 -12.64 -10.01
C ILE A 75 8.70 -14.08 -9.96
N ASP A 76 8.17 -14.56 -11.08
CA ASP A 76 7.67 -15.94 -11.24
C ASP A 76 6.49 -16.34 -10.32
N ALA A 77 5.65 -15.40 -9.90
CA ALA A 77 4.42 -15.66 -9.14
C ALA A 77 3.23 -16.06 -10.05
N GLU A 78 3.40 -17.07 -10.90
CA GLU A 78 2.35 -17.49 -11.85
C GLU A 78 1.06 -17.89 -11.11
N GLY A 79 -0.07 -17.31 -11.53
CA GLY A 79 -1.38 -17.57 -10.91
C GLY A 79 -1.60 -16.91 -9.54
N CYS A 80 -0.63 -16.15 -9.03
CA CYS A 80 -0.70 -15.47 -7.74
C CYS A 80 -0.67 -13.95 -7.88
N SER A 81 -1.33 -13.27 -6.94
CA SER A 81 -1.35 -11.81 -6.83
C SER A 81 -1.00 -11.42 -5.40
N PRO A 82 0.27 -11.49 -4.97
CA PRO A 82 0.62 -11.33 -3.57
C PRO A 82 0.33 -9.92 -3.03
N ALA A 83 0.08 -9.83 -1.72
CA ALA A 83 0.05 -8.59 -0.95
C ALA A 83 0.72 -8.80 0.40
N CYS A 84 1.40 -7.77 0.90
CA CYS A 84 1.82 -7.69 2.29
C CYS A 84 0.63 -7.24 3.12
N VAL A 85 0.20 -8.08 4.05
CA VAL A 85 -0.90 -7.80 4.96
C VAL A 85 -0.33 -7.34 6.28
N VAL A 86 -0.51 -6.06 6.60
CA VAL A 86 -0.06 -5.43 7.84
C VAL A 86 -1.24 -5.29 8.79
N SER A 87 -1.12 -5.84 9.99
CA SER A 87 -2.10 -5.73 11.06
C SER A 87 -2.01 -4.37 11.75
N VAL A 88 -3.16 -3.70 11.85
CA VAL A 88 -3.29 -2.43 12.58
C VAL A 88 -3.21 -2.63 14.09
N GLU A 89 -3.52 -3.84 14.59
CA GLU A 89 -3.57 -4.16 16.02
C GLU A 89 -2.20 -4.38 16.65
N ASP A 90 -1.37 -5.18 16.00
CA ASP A 90 -0.11 -5.68 16.59
C ASP A 90 1.12 -5.35 15.76
N ASN A 91 0.96 -4.59 14.67
CA ASN A 91 2.02 -4.20 13.73
C ASN A 91 2.74 -5.39 13.08
N SER A 92 2.13 -6.58 13.05
CA SER A 92 2.65 -7.72 12.30
C SER A 92 2.45 -7.53 10.79
N ALA A 93 3.34 -8.12 9.98
CA ALA A 93 3.26 -8.12 8.53
C ALA A 93 3.53 -9.52 7.99
N THR A 94 2.67 -9.99 7.09
CA THR A 94 2.78 -11.32 6.47
C THR A 94 2.40 -11.29 5.00
N VAL A 95 2.99 -12.17 4.20
CA VAL A 95 2.64 -12.28 2.78
C VAL A 95 1.35 -13.08 2.60
N ASN A 96 0.38 -12.51 1.89
CA ASN A 96 -0.80 -13.21 1.39
C ASN A 96 -0.73 -13.34 -0.12
N TRP A 97 -0.52 -14.56 -0.61
CA TRP A 97 -0.27 -14.82 -2.03
C TRP A 97 -1.49 -14.68 -2.96
N ARG A 98 -2.72 -14.72 -2.41
CA ARG A 98 -4.00 -14.64 -3.16
C ARG A 98 -3.97 -15.43 -4.49
N CYS A 99 -3.51 -16.68 -4.48
CA CYS A 99 -3.38 -17.48 -5.69
C CYS A 99 -4.74 -18.03 -6.18
N THR A 100 -4.87 -18.12 -7.51
CA THR A 100 -6.00 -18.76 -8.18
C THR A 100 -5.48 -19.85 -9.12
N GLY A 101 -6.22 -20.95 -9.30
CA GLY A 101 -5.84 -21.99 -10.27
C GLY A 101 -5.01 -23.16 -9.76
N LEU A 102 -4.79 -23.30 -8.45
CA LEU A 102 -4.38 -24.58 -7.85
C LEU A 102 -5.59 -25.54 -7.84
N ILE A 103 -5.79 -26.26 -8.93
CA ILE A 103 -6.20 -27.66 -8.77
C ILE A 103 -4.94 -28.34 -8.24
N GLN A 104 -5.04 -28.97 -7.06
CA GLN A 104 -4.01 -29.88 -6.56
C GLN A 104 -3.69 -30.98 -7.58
#